data_AF-A0A7K5F6A7-F1
#
_entry.id   AF-A0A7K5F6A7-F1
#
_cell.length_a   1.000
_cell.length_b   1.000
_cell.length_c   1.000
_cell.angle_alpha   90.00
_cell.angle_beta   90.00
_cell.angle_gamma   90.00
#
_symmetry.space_group_name_H-M   'P 1'
#
loop_
_entity.id
_entity.type
_entity.pdbx_description
1 polymer ?
#
loop_
_entity_poly.entity_id
_entity_poly.type
_entity_poly.pdbx_seq_one_letter_code
_entity_poly.pdbx_strand_id
1 'polypeptide(L)'
;PDPQLIRRIVSQVEFYLSDENLAKDAFLLKHVQKNKMGFVSIKLLTSFKKVRYLTRDWQLTLYALQFSRLLEVNKEGTKVRRRVPIPESLLTVPPSKLLLAWELQPQEQDVPLLRQKNFLDTITRMFSPFGAIATIRILRPGRKLPSDVRKYTSRFPELLSKCCAMVEYESLESA
;
A
#
# COMPACT_ATOMS: atom_id res chain seq x y z
N PRO A 1 -2.20 -29.47 -24.43
CA PRO A 1 -0.88 -28.90 -24.07
C PRO A 1 -0.11 -29.85 -23.15
N ASP A 2 1.22 -29.78 -23.15
CA ASP A 2 2.07 -30.63 -22.28
C ASP A 2 1.73 -30.41 -20.78
N PRO A 3 1.38 -31.47 -20.03
CA PRO A 3 1.09 -31.40 -18.60
C PRO A 3 2.23 -30.78 -17.78
N GLN A 4 3.49 -31.00 -18.16
CA GLN A 4 4.62 -30.42 -17.42
C GLN A 4 4.68 -28.90 -17.58
N LEU A 5 4.48 -28.40 -18.81
CA LEU A 5 4.40 -26.97 -19.09
C LEU A 5 3.26 -26.30 -18.29
N ILE A 6 2.08 -26.93 -18.25
CA ILE A 6 0.93 -26.45 -17.49
C ILE A 6 1.29 -26.27 -16.01
N ARG A 7 1.89 -27.30 -15.39
CA ARG A 7 2.30 -27.25 -13.97
C ARG A 7 3.33 -26.16 -13.71
N ARG A 8 4.29 -25.96 -14.62
CA ARG A 8 5.28 -24.88 -14.52
C ARG A 8 4.64 -23.50 -14.58
N ILE A 9 3.68 -23.28 -15.49
CA ILE A 9 2.95 -22.02 -15.59
C ILE A 9 2.17 -21.74 -14.30
N VAL A 10 1.40 -22.73 -13.82
CA VAL A 10 0.63 -22.61 -12.58
C VAL A 10 1.54 -22.25 -11.40
N SER A 11 2.63 -23.00 -11.22
CA SER A 11 3.59 -22.77 -10.13
C SER A 11 4.22 -21.37 -10.20
N GLN A 12 4.54 -20.86 -11.40
CA GLN A 12 5.07 -19.49 -11.52
C GLN A 12 4.03 -18.42 -11.16
N VAL A 13 2.79 -18.57 -11.59
CA VAL A 13 1.73 -17.59 -11.28
C VAL A 13 1.33 -17.66 -9.81
N GLU A 14 1.25 -18.86 -9.23
CA GLU A 14 1.05 -19.06 -7.79
C GLU A 14 2.16 -18.41 -6.97
N PHE A 15 3.42 -18.55 -7.40
CA PHE A 15 4.55 -17.86 -6.77
C PHE A 15 4.42 -16.34 -6.86
N TYR A 16 4.03 -15.78 -8.02
CA TYR A 16 3.87 -14.33 -8.14
C TYR A 16 2.78 -13.79 -7.20
N LEU A 17 1.70 -14.54 -6.99
CA LEU A 17 0.61 -14.15 -6.10
C LEU A 17 0.77 -14.65 -4.66
N SER A 18 1.93 -15.22 -4.30
CA SER A 18 2.22 -15.65 -2.93
C SER A 18 2.43 -14.45 -1.99
N ASP A 19 2.30 -14.69 -0.69
CA ASP A 19 2.53 -13.65 0.33
C ASP A 19 3.95 -13.11 0.26
N GLU A 20 4.94 -14.00 0.12
CA GLU A 20 6.36 -13.64 0.05
C GLU A 20 6.69 -12.74 -1.14
N ASN A 21 6.09 -13.01 -2.32
CA ASN A 21 6.35 -12.20 -3.50
C ASN A 21 5.57 -10.88 -3.43
N LEU A 22 4.31 -10.91 -3.00
CA LEU A 22 3.49 -9.70 -2.86
C LEU A 22 4.02 -8.72 -1.81
N ALA A 23 4.71 -9.21 -0.77
CA ALA A 23 5.42 -8.37 0.20
C ALA A 23 6.55 -7.55 -0.43
N LYS A 24 7.20 -8.08 -1.47
CA LYS A 24 8.37 -7.46 -2.13
C LYS A 24 7.99 -6.71 -3.40
N ASP A 25 6.95 -7.16 -4.10
CA ASP A 25 6.49 -6.62 -5.37
C ASP A 25 5.31 -5.65 -5.17
N ALA A 26 5.65 -4.40 -4.84
CA ALA A 26 4.67 -3.32 -4.69
C ALA A 26 3.85 -3.06 -5.97
N PHE A 27 4.40 -3.35 -7.15
CA PHE A 27 3.71 -3.16 -8.42
C PHE A 27 2.56 -4.16 -8.56
N LEU A 28 2.81 -5.44 -8.29
CA LEU A 28 1.79 -6.47 -8.36
C LEU A 28 0.79 -6.33 -7.22
N LEU A 29 1.25 -6.03 -6.01
CA LEU A 29 0.38 -5.77 -4.85
C LEU A 29 -0.63 -4.65 -5.14
N LYS A 30 -0.17 -3.54 -5.74
CA LYS A 30 -1.05 -2.45 -6.18
C LYS A 30 -2.10 -2.90 -7.20
N HIS A 31 -1.77 -3.82 -8.10
CA HIS A 31 -2.73 -4.37 -9.06
C HIS A 31 -3.78 -5.26 -8.39
N VAL A 32 -3.39 -6.06 -7.39
CA VAL A 32 -4.33 -6.86 -6.63
C VAL A 32 -5.27 -5.96 -5.82
N GLN A 33 -4.73 -4.94 -5.15
CA GLN A 33 -5.50 -4.00 -4.32
C GLN A 33 -6.37 -3.03 -5.13
N LYS A 34 -6.11 -2.84 -6.42
CA LYS A 34 -6.90 -1.93 -7.28
C LYS A 34 -8.39 -2.29 -7.32
N ASN A 35 -8.72 -3.57 -7.19
CA ASN A 35 -10.09 -4.08 -7.18
C ASN A 35 -10.41 -4.66 -5.80
N LYS A 36 -11.58 -4.36 -5.24
CA LYS A 36 -12.05 -4.94 -3.95
C LYS A 36 -12.04 -6.47 -3.94
N MET A 37 -12.13 -7.10 -5.12
CA MET A 37 -12.19 -8.55 -5.29
C MET A 37 -10.82 -9.21 -5.55
N GLY A 38 -9.73 -8.43 -5.68
CA GLY A 38 -8.37 -8.97 -5.84
C GLY A 38 -8.02 -9.53 -7.22
N PHE A 39 -8.80 -9.21 -8.27
CA PHE A 39 -8.57 -9.74 -9.61
C PHE A 39 -7.47 -9.01 -10.39
N VAL A 40 -6.56 -9.80 -10.97
CA VAL A 40 -5.44 -9.37 -11.82
C VAL A 40 -5.60 -9.94 -13.23
N SER A 41 -5.21 -9.16 -14.25
CA SER A 41 -5.30 -9.59 -15.66
C SER A 41 -4.36 -10.74 -15.98
N ILE A 42 -4.87 -11.79 -16.64
CA ILE A 42 -4.06 -12.94 -17.08
C ILE A 42 -3.06 -12.51 -18.16
N LYS A 43 -3.41 -11.55 -19.01
CA LYS A 43 -2.48 -10.98 -20.01
C LYS A 43 -1.30 -10.29 -19.33
N LEU A 44 -1.55 -9.56 -18.23
CA LEU A 44 -0.49 -8.93 -17.44
C LEU A 44 0.47 -9.98 -16.88
N LEU A 45 -0.08 -11.03 -16.24
CA LEU A 45 0.74 -12.11 -15.67
C LEU A 45 1.53 -12.87 -16.75
N THR A 46 0.94 -13.06 -17.93
CA THR A 46 1.61 -13.70 -19.08
C THR A 46 2.81 -12.88 -19.58
N SER A 47 2.79 -11.55 -19.40
CA SER A 47 3.88 -10.67 -19.80
C SER A 47 5.11 -10.75 -18.89
N PHE A 48 4.97 -11.32 -17.68
CA PHE A 48 6.05 -11.38 -16.70
C PHE A 48 7.18 -12.29 -17.18
N LYS A 49 8.43 -11.88 -16.92
CA LYS A 49 9.62 -12.52 -17.50
C LYS A 49 9.65 -14.04 -17.38
N LYS A 50 9.29 -14.60 -16.21
CA LYS A 50 9.32 -16.07 -15.98
C LYS A 50 8.19 -16.81 -16.70
N VAL A 51 6.98 -16.24 -16.74
CA VAL A 51 5.85 -16.84 -17.49
C VAL A 51 6.07 -16.69 -18.99
N ARG A 52 6.56 -15.53 -19.45
CA ARG A 52 6.88 -15.25 -20.86
C ARG A 52 7.93 -16.19 -21.44
N TYR A 53 8.83 -16.71 -20.60
CA TYR A 53 9.81 -17.73 -21.00
C TYR A 53 9.17 -19.11 -21.23
N LEU A 54 8.06 -19.40 -20.53
CA LEU A 54 7.30 -20.63 -20.70
C LEU A 54 6.29 -20.54 -21.86
N THR A 55 5.57 -19.42 -21.96
CA THR A 55 4.59 -19.17 -23.02
C THR A 55 4.42 -17.67 -23.27
N ARG A 56 4.15 -17.32 -24.53
CA ARG A 56 3.70 -15.96 -24.92
C ARG A 56 2.19 -15.87 -25.12
N ASP A 57 1.52 -17.02 -25.15
CA ASP A 57 0.08 -17.11 -25.34
C ASP A 57 -0.64 -17.05 -24.00
N TRP A 58 -1.51 -16.05 -23.86
CA TRP A 58 -2.33 -15.83 -22.68
C TRP A 58 -3.48 -16.84 -22.57
N GLN A 59 -3.93 -17.43 -23.68
CA GLN A 59 -4.97 -18.46 -23.67
C GLN A 59 -4.44 -19.74 -23.05
N LEU A 60 -3.19 -20.11 -23.36
CA LEU A 60 -2.51 -21.22 -22.68
C LEU A 60 -2.33 -20.94 -21.17
N THR A 61 -1.97 -19.71 -20.79
CA THR A 61 -1.91 -19.32 -19.37
C THR A 61 -3.27 -19.45 -18.69
N LEU A 62 -4.33 -18.95 -19.32
CA LEU A 62 -5.71 -19.08 -18.83
C LEU A 62 -6.07 -20.55 -18.60
N TYR A 63 -5.84 -21.40 -19.61
CA TYR A 63 -6.12 -22.84 -19.54
C TYR A 63 -5.36 -23.48 -18.38
N ALA A 64 -4.07 -23.18 -18.23
CA ALA A 64 -3.26 -23.71 -17.13
C ALA A 64 -3.81 -23.30 -15.75
N LEU A 65 -4.22 -22.03 -15.60
CA LEU A 65 -4.71 -21.49 -14.33
C LEU A 65 -6.03 -22.13 -13.85
N GLN A 66 -6.82 -22.73 -14.75
CA GLN A 66 -8.01 -23.48 -14.36
C GLN A 66 -7.69 -24.71 -13.49
N PHE A 67 -6.47 -25.23 -13.54
CA PHE A 67 -6.00 -26.36 -12.75
C PHE A 67 -5.35 -25.96 -11.41
N SER A 68 -5.23 -24.65 -11.13
CA SER A 68 -4.69 -24.17 -9.86
C SER A 68 -5.67 -24.42 -8.71
N ARG A 69 -5.14 -24.86 -7.56
CA ARG A 69 -5.91 -25.01 -6.32
C ARG A 69 -5.90 -23.75 -5.46
N LEU A 70 -4.96 -22.85 -5.69
CA LEU A 70 -4.77 -21.61 -4.91
C LEU A 70 -5.43 -20.40 -5.58
N LEU A 71 -5.64 -20.48 -6.89
CA LEU A 71 -6.15 -19.39 -7.70
C LEU A 71 -7.54 -19.70 -8.26
N GLU A 72 -8.28 -18.63 -8.55
CA GLU A 72 -9.61 -18.66 -9.14
C GLU A 72 -9.66 -17.70 -10.33
N VAL A 73 -10.12 -18.21 -11.47
CA VAL A 73 -10.33 -17.42 -12.69
C VAL A 73 -11.75 -16.84 -12.67
N ASN A 74 -11.92 -15.60 -13.14
CA ASN A 74 -13.25 -15.00 -13.27
C ASN A 74 -14.10 -15.69 -14.33
N LYS A 75 -15.41 -15.44 -14.32
CA LYS A 75 -16.37 -16.03 -15.27
C LYS A 75 -16.03 -15.71 -16.73
N GLU A 76 -15.46 -14.53 -16.98
CA GLU A 76 -15.10 -14.09 -18.33
C GLU A 76 -13.77 -14.68 -18.83
N GLY A 77 -13.01 -15.40 -17.98
CA GLY A 77 -11.73 -16.00 -18.38
C GLY A 77 -10.62 -14.99 -18.69
N THR A 78 -10.69 -13.77 -18.14
CA THR A 78 -9.74 -12.68 -18.43
C THR A 78 -8.85 -12.33 -17.24
N LYS A 79 -9.28 -12.66 -16.03
CA LYS A 79 -8.62 -12.28 -14.78
C LYS A 79 -8.55 -13.47 -13.82
N VAL A 80 -7.58 -13.42 -12.94
CA VAL A 80 -7.37 -14.42 -11.88
C VAL A 80 -7.18 -13.71 -10.54
N ARG A 81 -7.62 -14.35 -9.47
CA ARG A 81 -7.38 -13.90 -8.09
C ARG A 81 -6.93 -15.07 -7.22
N ARG A 82 -6.43 -14.76 -6.04
CA ARG A 82 -6.22 -15.75 -4.98
C ARG A 82 -7.58 -16.20 -4.42
N ARG A 83 -7.68 -17.48 -4.05
CA ARG A 83 -8.82 -18.00 -3.28
C ARG A 83 -8.72 -17.58 -1.81
N VAL A 84 -7.53 -17.64 -1.25
CA VAL A 84 -7.24 -17.16 0.10
C VAL A 84 -6.91 -15.66 0.01
N PRO A 85 -7.62 -14.80 0.77
CA PRO A 85 -7.36 -13.37 0.76
C PRO A 85 -5.90 -13.05 1.17
N ILE A 86 -5.43 -11.89 0.73
CA ILE A 86 -4.11 -11.39 1.14
C ILE A 86 -4.15 -11.09 2.65
N PRO A 87 -3.11 -11.47 3.42
CA PRO A 87 -2.98 -11.10 4.83
C PRO A 87 -3.09 -9.58 5.04
N GLU A 88 -3.74 -9.17 6.13
CA GLU A 88 -3.91 -7.74 6.45
C GLU A 88 -2.57 -7.01 6.58
N SER A 89 -1.52 -7.68 7.04
CA SER A 89 -0.16 -7.12 7.12
C SER A 89 0.36 -6.57 5.78
N LEU A 90 -0.07 -7.15 4.65
CA LEU A 90 0.30 -6.67 3.30
C LEU A 90 -0.67 -5.64 2.74
N LEU A 91 -1.87 -5.51 3.33
CA LEU A 91 -2.85 -4.48 2.97
C LEU A 91 -2.55 -3.14 3.66
N THR A 92 -1.91 -3.20 4.82
CA THR A 92 -1.65 -2.03 5.67
C THR A 92 -0.34 -1.31 5.34
N VAL A 93 0.49 -1.82 4.41
CA VAL A 93 1.72 -1.10 4.01
C VAL A 93 1.32 0.26 3.46
N PRO A 94 1.62 1.37 4.15
CA PRO A 94 1.13 2.66 3.75
C PRO A 94 1.77 3.04 2.40
N PRO A 95 1.03 3.72 1.51
CA PRO A 95 1.54 4.09 0.19
C PRO A 95 2.68 5.12 0.27
N SER A 96 2.91 5.70 1.45
CA SER A 96 3.96 6.68 1.72
C SER A 96 4.42 6.58 3.17
N LYS A 97 5.67 6.95 3.41
CA LYS A 97 6.25 7.09 4.75
C LYS A 97 5.66 8.26 5.56
N LEU A 98 4.69 8.97 4.98
CA LEU A 98 4.18 10.25 5.45
C LEU A 98 2.79 10.10 6.03
N LEU A 99 2.65 10.44 7.31
CA LEU A 99 1.40 10.46 8.04
C LEU A 99 0.95 11.90 8.31
N LEU A 100 -0.36 12.12 8.25
CA LEU A 100 -0.99 13.36 8.68
C LEU A 100 -1.71 13.10 10.01
N ALA A 101 -1.26 13.76 11.07
CA ALA A 101 -1.87 13.71 12.40
C ALA A 101 -2.49 15.07 12.73
N TRP A 102 -3.69 15.06 13.32
CA TRP A 102 -4.35 16.24 13.86
C TRP A 102 -4.96 15.91 15.22
N GLU A 103 -5.33 16.93 16.00
CA GLU A 103 -6.02 16.77 17.29
C GLU A 103 -5.19 16.06 18.37
N LEU A 104 -3.87 16.29 18.35
CA LEU A 104 -2.96 15.84 19.39
C LEU A 104 -3.05 16.83 20.56
N GLN A 105 -4.00 16.63 21.47
CA GLN A 105 -4.23 17.55 22.59
C GLN A 105 -3.08 17.52 23.61
N PRO A 106 -2.53 18.67 24.02
CA PRO A 106 -2.04 18.85 25.37
C PRO A 106 -3.16 19.48 26.20
N GLN A 107 -3.51 18.84 27.31
CA GLN A 107 -4.39 19.40 28.33
C GLN A 107 -3.75 20.70 28.87
N GLU A 108 -4.47 21.80 28.66
CA GLU A 108 -4.41 23.13 29.30
C GLU A 108 -3.12 23.55 30.01
N GLN A 109 -2.37 24.53 29.45
CA GLN A 109 -1.84 25.71 30.15
C GLN A 109 -1.57 26.86 29.15
N ASP A 110 -2.11 28.05 29.44
CA ASP A 110 -2.21 29.24 28.59
C ASP A 110 -0.89 30.01 28.36
N VAL A 111 0.04 29.47 27.55
CA VAL A 111 1.17 30.27 27.02
C VAL A 111 1.50 29.91 25.56
N PRO A 112 1.39 30.84 24.59
CA PRO A 112 1.58 30.58 23.15
C PRO A 112 2.92 29.98 22.73
N LEU A 113 4.02 30.33 23.43
CA LEU A 113 5.37 29.85 23.12
C LEU A 113 5.65 28.44 23.66
N LEU A 114 5.10 28.09 24.84
CA LEU A 114 5.21 26.75 25.42
C LEU A 114 4.34 25.74 24.66
N ARG A 115 3.23 26.19 24.06
CA ARG A 115 2.37 25.36 23.19
C ARG A 115 3.13 24.72 22.03
N GLN A 116 4.16 25.38 21.48
CA GLN A 116 4.95 24.87 20.35
C GLN A 116 5.91 23.74 20.74
N LYS A 117 6.66 23.90 21.83
CA LYS A 117 7.56 22.84 22.33
C LYS A 117 6.74 21.63 22.77
N ASN A 118 5.69 21.86 23.56
CA ASN A 118 4.81 20.79 24.04
C ASN A 118 4.23 19.97 22.90
N PHE A 119 3.82 20.58 21.79
CA PHE A 119 3.24 19.86 20.66
C PHE A 119 4.26 18.98 19.93
N LEU A 120 5.45 19.51 19.64
CA LEU A 120 6.53 18.74 19.00
C LEU A 120 7.00 17.59 19.89
N ASP A 121 7.16 17.85 21.19
CA ASP A 121 7.57 16.84 22.17
C ASP A 121 6.51 15.74 22.30
N THR A 122 5.22 16.12 22.27
CA THR A 122 4.09 15.18 22.30
C THR A 122 4.07 14.31 21.04
N ILE A 123 4.24 14.90 19.86
CA ILE A 123 4.34 14.14 18.60
C ILE A 123 5.52 13.18 18.65
N THR A 124 6.71 13.69 18.97
CA THR A 124 7.92 12.87 19.03
C THR A 124 7.71 11.69 19.99
N ARG A 125 7.12 11.93 21.17
CA ARG A 125 6.83 10.88 22.16
C ARG A 125 5.79 9.86 21.69
N MET A 126 4.75 10.30 20.98
CA MET A 126 3.71 9.37 20.49
C MET A 126 4.18 8.55 19.31
N PHE A 127 4.97 9.13 18.41
CA PHE A 127 5.34 8.50 17.14
C PHE A 127 6.70 7.78 17.19
N SER A 128 7.59 8.13 18.12
CA SER A 128 8.90 7.47 18.26
C SER A 128 8.86 5.98 18.58
N PRO A 129 7.87 5.43 19.33
CA PRO A 129 7.82 3.99 19.60
C PRO A 129 7.55 3.14 18.34
N PHE A 130 6.98 3.74 17.30
CA PHE A 130 6.61 3.04 16.06
C PHE A 130 7.75 3.02 15.03
N GLY A 131 8.81 3.81 15.24
CA GLY A 131 10.04 3.75 14.45
C GLY A 131 10.80 5.07 14.36
N ALA A 132 11.89 5.06 13.59
CA ALA A 132 12.72 6.23 13.38
C ALA A 132 12.00 7.27 12.53
N ILE A 133 11.79 8.47 13.10
CA ILE A 133 11.14 9.59 12.43
C ILE A 133 12.21 10.36 11.64
N ALA A 134 12.04 10.45 10.32
CA ALA A 134 12.90 11.23 9.44
C ALA A 134 12.63 12.72 9.57
N THR A 135 11.36 13.14 9.48
CA THR A 135 10.98 14.55 9.58
C THR A 135 9.63 14.76 10.27
N ILE A 136 9.51 15.86 11.03
CA ILE A 136 8.24 16.33 11.59
C ILE A 136 8.01 17.75 11.10
N ARG A 137 6.87 18.00 10.43
CA ARG A 137 6.47 19.33 9.95
C ARG A 137 5.15 19.75 10.58
N ILE A 138 5.17 20.84 11.34
CA ILE A 138 3.98 21.38 12.01
C ILE A 138 3.26 22.36 11.06
N LEU A 139 1.97 22.11 10.82
CA LEU A 139 1.07 22.92 10.02
C LEU A 139 0.06 23.62 10.92
N ARG A 140 0.09 24.95 10.94
CA ARG A 140 -0.80 25.75 11.78
C ARG A 140 -1.97 26.32 10.97
N PRO A 141 -3.17 26.41 11.57
CA PRO A 141 -4.30 27.06 10.93
C PRO A 141 -3.97 28.53 10.64
N GLY A 142 -4.46 29.04 9.51
CA GLY A 142 -4.27 30.43 9.09
C GLY A 142 -2.91 30.79 8.49
N ARG A 143 -1.90 29.90 8.51
CA ARG A 143 -0.66 30.11 7.75
C ARG A 143 -0.79 29.61 6.31
N LYS A 144 -0.07 30.23 5.38
CA LYS A 144 -0.01 29.77 3.99
C LYS A 144 0.56 28.34 3.96
N LEU A 145 -0.28 27.38 3.61
CA LEU A 145 0.14 25.99 3.42
C LEU A 145 1.08 25.89 2.21
N PRO A 146 2.16 25.10 2.31
CA PRO A 146 3.06 24.86 1.19
C PRO A 146 2.35 24.11 0.06
N SER A 147 2.87 24.23 -1.17
CA SER A 147 2.19 23.79 -2.39
C SER A 147 1.95 22.27 -2.45
N ASP A 148 2.85 21.51 -1.83
CA ASP A 148 2.76 20.06 -1.63
C ASP A 148 1.63 19.65 -0.68
N VAL A 149 1.26 20.50 0.28
CA VAL A 149 0.17 20.23 1.23
C VAL A 149 -1.17 20.77 0.73
N ARG A 150 -1.15 21.88 -0.01
CA ARG A 150 -2.37 22.54 -0.50
C ARG A 150 -3.25 21.64 -1.35
N LYS A 151 -2.68 20.69 -2.10
CA LYS A 151 -3.45 19.71 -2.89
C LYS A 151 -4.32 18.77 -2.03
N TYR A 152 -4.03 18.65 -0.74
CA TYR A 152 -4.77 17.77 0.19
C TYR A 152 -5.87 18.49 0.98
N THR A 153 -5.99 19.81 0.89
CA THR A 153 -6.99 20.57 1.66
C THR A 153 -8.43 20.25 1.25
N SER A 154 -8.65 19.76 0.02
CA SER A 154 -9.95 19.26 -0.43
C SER A 154 -10.35 17.95 0.23
N ARG A 155 -9.37 17.12 0.62
CA ARG A 155 -9.60 15.81 1.25
C ARG A 155 -9.59 15.89 2.78
N PHE A 156 -8.81 16.82 3.33
CA PHE A 156 -8.64 17.03 4.76
C PHE A 156 -8.85 18.52 5.10
N PRO A 157 -10.10 18.96 5.31
CA PRO A 157 -10.40 20.35 5.66
C PRO A 157 -9.77 20.77 7.01
N GLU A 158 -9.41 19.81 7.86
CA GLU A 158 -8.73 20.01 9.14
C GLU A 158 -7.38 20.74 8.99
N LEU A 159 -6.74 20.63 7.82
CA LEU A 159 -5.51 21.36 7.50
C LEU A 159 -5.67 22.89 7.55
N LEU A 160 -6.91 23.39 7.41
CA LEU A 160 -7.22 24.82 7.43
C LEU A 160 -7.66 25.30 8.82
N SER A 161 -8.27 24.42 9.61
CA SER A 161 -8.94 24.77 10.87
C SER A 161 -8.22 24.28 12.14
N LYS A 162 -7.41 23.23 12.05
CA LYS A 162 -6.73 22.59 13.19
C LYS A 162 -5.20 22.65 13.05
N CYS A 163 -4.51 22.52 14.19
CA CYS A 163 -3.06 22.30 14.20
C CYS A 163 -2.79 20.85 13.80
N CYS A 164 -2.10 20.67 12.68
CA CYS A 164 -1.77 19.37 12.12
C CYS A 164 -0.25 19.16 12.13
N ALA A 165 0.18 17.91 12.11
CA ALA A 165 1.57 17.53 11.95
C ALA A 165 1.69 16.51 10.83
N MET A 166 2.68 16.71 9.98
CA MET A 166 3.11 15.71 9.03
C MET A 166 4.33 15.00 9.60
N VAL A 167 4.22 13.69 9.78
CA VAL A 167 5.28 12.85 10.34
C VAL A 167 5.77 11.92 9.24
N GLU A 168 7.03 12.02 8.89
CA GLU A 168 7.68 11.16 7.90
C GLU A 168 8.60 10.17 8.62
N TYR A 169 8.40 8.88 8.41
CA TYR A 169 9.28 7.84 8.93
C TYR A 169 10.45 7.54 7.97
N GLU A 170 11.53 7.00 8.50
CA GLU A 170 12.67 6.54 7.68
C GLU A 170 12.31 5.30 6.85
N SER A 171 11.46 4.42 7.38
CA SER A 171 11.02 3.19 6.76
C SER A 171 9.51 3.22 6.45
N LEU A 172 9.06 2.42 5.46
CA LEU A 172 7.63 2.22 5.20
C LEU A 172 6.96 1.30 6.21
N GLU A 173 7.73 0.44 6.88
CA GLU A 173 7.24 -0.49 7.89
C GLU A 173 6.91 0.22 9.22
N SER A 174 7.55 1.36 9.46
CA SER A 174 7.36 2.21 10.64
C SER A 174 6.26 3.27 10.47
N ALA A 175 5.81 3.51 9.24
CA ALA A 175 4.73 4.43 8.93
C ALA A 175 3.37 3.71 9.02
#